data_AF-A0A0U1DKR4-F1
#
_entry.id   AF-A0A0U1DKR4-F1
#
_cell.length_a   1.000
_cell.length_b   1.000
_cell.length_c   1.000
_cell.angle_alpha   90.00
_cell.angle_beta   90.00
_cell.angle_gamma   90.00
#
_symmetry.space_group_name_H-M   'P 1'
#
loop_
_entity.id
_entity.type
_entity.pdbx_description
1 polymer ?
#
loop_
_entity_poly.entity_id
_entity_poly.type
_entity_poly.pdbx_seq_one_letter_code
_entity_poly.pdbx_strand_id
1 'polypeptide(L)' 'MTVQSLGGTTVVMEKFPPEQTLDCIARRRVTHGQSVPAMFVRMMKLPESARDSYHLMAGPGI' A
#
# COMPACT_ATOMS: atom_id res chain seq x y z
N MET A 1 4.07 -15.81 4.83
CA MET A 1 5.54 -15.68 4.80
C MET A 1 6.15 -15.75 3.40
N THR A 2 5.36 -15.88 2.32
CA THR A 2 5.88 -16.06 0.95
C THR A 2 6.82 -14.94 0.47
N VAL A 3 6.48 -13.66 0.69
CA VAL A 3 7.35 -12.54 0.25
C VAL A 3 8.68 -12.52 0.99
N GLN A 4 8.68 -12.83 2.29
CA GLN A 4 9.89 -12.83 3.12
C GLN A 4 10.81 -13.99 2.76
N SER A 5 10.26 -15.19 2.51
CA SER A 5 11.06 -16.35 2.07
C SER A 5 11.69 -16.16 0.69
N LEU A 6 11.08 -15.31 -0.16
CA LEU A 6 11.63 -14.93 -1.46
C LEU A 6 12.63 -13.76 -1.37
N GLY A 7 13.00 -13.32 -0.16
CA GLY A 7 13.95 -12.22 0.05
C GLY A 7 13.37 -10.81 -0.15
N GLY A 8 12.05 -10.66 -0.21
CA GLY A 8 11.39 -9.38 -0.38
C GLY A 8 11.51 -8.47 0.84
N THR A 9 11.70 -7.17 0.62
CA THR A 9 11.65 -6.16 1.68
C THR A 9 10.23 -6.00 2.21
N THR A 10 10.05 -6.18 3.51
CA THR A 10 8.74 -5.99 4.16
C THR A 10 8.71 -4.65 4.90
N VAL A 11 7.75 -3.81 4.58
CA VAL A 11 7.45 -2.58 5.33
C VAL A 11 6.25 -2.85 6.24
N VAL A 12 6.46 -2.75 7.55
CA VAL A 12 5.43 -2.99 8.56
C VAL A 12 5.01 -1.67 9.19
N MET A 13 3.70 -1.46 9.34
CA MET A 13 3.13 -0.29 10.01
C MET A 13 2.38 -0.75 11.26
N GLU A 14 2.56 -0.04 12.37
CA GLU A 14 1.87 -0.36 13.64
C GLU A 14 0.34 -0.15 13.53
N LYS A 15 -0.07 0.84 12.73
CA LYS A 15 -1.48 1.17 12.47
C LYS A 15 -1.70 1.34 10.97
N PHE A 16 -2.98 1.29 10.56
CA PHE A 16 -3.41 1.54 9.18
C PHE A 16 -4.21 2.86 9.06
N PRO A 17 -3.55 4.02 9.06
CA PRO A 17 -4.14 5.27 8.60
C PRO A 17 -4.14 5.28 7.06
N PRO A 18 -5.30 5.30 6.38
CA PRO A 18 -5.37 5.04 4.94
C PRO A 18 -4.50 5.96 4.08
N GLU A 19 -4.46 7.27 4.38
CA GLU A 19 -3.66 8.23 3.62
C GLU A 19 -2.15 8.06 3.84
N GLN A 20 -1.73 7.79 5.08
CA GLN A 20 -0.33 7.51 5.40
C GLN A 20 0.13 6.17 4.80
N THR A 21 -0.78 5.21 4.63
CA THR A 21 -0.50 3.99 3.88
C THR A 21 -0.18 4.33 2.42
N LEU A 22 -0.94 5.21 1.78
CA LEU A 22 -0.67 5.66 0.40
C LEU A 22 0.68 6.40 0.30
N ASP A 23 1.00 7.28 1.26
CA ASP A 23 2.32 7.93 1.34
C ASP A 23 3.46 6.90 1.48
N CYS A 24 3.27 5.91 2.34
CA CYS A 24 4.26 4.86 2.54
C CYS A 24 4.47 4.04 1.27
N ILE A 25 3.39 3.68 0.55
CA ILE A 25 3.47 2.94 -0.72
C ILE A 25 4.26 3.75 -1.75
N ALA A 26 3.95 5.04 -1.92
CA ALA A 26 4.61 5.91 -2.89
C ALA A 26 6.09 6.09 -2.56
N ARG A 27 6.42 6.44 -1.30
CA ARG A 27 7.81 6.74 -0.87
C ARG A 27 8.71 5.51 -0.83
N ARG A 28 8.17 4.35 -0.45
CA ARG A 28 8.92 3.09 -0.37
C ARG A 28 8.82 2.25 -1.63
N ARG A 29 8.06 2.70 -2.63
CA ARG A 29 7.80 1.99 -3.89
C ARG A 29 7.30 0.57 -3.64
N VAL A 30 6.34 0.43 -2.73
CA VAL A 30 5.75 -0.87 -2.39
C VAL A 30 5.01 -1.40 -3.63
N THR A 31 5.35 -2.61 -4.05
CA THR A 31 4.76 -3.24 -5.25
C THR A 31 3.59 -4.17 -4.91
N HIS A 32 3.57 -4.72 -3.70
CA HIS A 32 2.55 -5.64 -3.22
C HIS A 32 2.21 -5.31 -1.77
N GLY A 33 0.91 -5.28 -1.45
CA GLY A 33 0.42 -5.01 -0.11
C GLY A 33 -0.53 -6.10 0.35
N GLN A 34 -0.60 -6.31 1.67
CA GLN A 34 -1.64 -7.12 2.29
C GLN A 34 -2.44 -6.24 3.25
N SER A 35 -3.76 -6.32 3.14
CA SER A 35 -4.68 -5.60 4.02
C SER A 35 -5.96 -6.42 4.16
N VAL A 36 -6.58 -6.39 5.33
CA VAL A 36 -7.94 -6.94 5.46
C VAL A 36 -8.93 -6.12 4.63
N PRO A 37 -10.06 -6.69 4.18
CA PRO A 37 -11.00 -5.99 3.30
C PRO A 37 -11.48 -4.64 3.84
N ALA A 38 -11.72 -4.53 5.15
CA ALA A 38 -12.16 -3.28 5.77
C ALA A 38 -11.11 -2.15 5.67
N MET A 39 -9.81 -2.48 5.78
CA MET A 39 -8.72 -1.50 5.61
C MET A 39 -8.65 -1.02 4.16
N PHE A 40 -8.77 -1.94 3.21
CA PHE A 40 -8.79 -1.61 1.78
C PHE A 40 -9.98 -0.72 1.41
N VAL A 41 -11.18 -1.04 1.90
CA VAL A 41 -12.38 -0.21 1.69
C VAL A 41 -12.20 1.19 2.27
N ARG A 42 -11.58 1.34 3.45
CA ARG A 42 -11.28 2.66 4.02
C ARG A 42 -10.34 3.49 3.14
N MET A 43 -9.39 2.85 2.46
CA MET A 43 -8.47 3.50 1.52
C MET A 43 -9.20 3.95 0.23
N MET A 44 -10.11 3.12 -0.29
CA MET A 44 -10.94 3.48 -1.45
C MET A 44 -11.91 4.64 -1.15
N LYS A 45 -12.34 4.78 0.11
CA LYS A 45 -13.24 5.85 0.56
C LYS A 45 -12.55 7.19 0.83
N LEU A 46 -11.23 7.29 0.65
CA LEU A 46 -10.54 8.57 0.74
C LEU A 46 -11.05 9.53 -0.35
N PRO A 47 -11.05 10.86 -0.09
CA PRO A 47 -11.32 11.87 -1.11
C PRO A 47 -10.48 11.61 -2.37
N GLU A 48 -11.07 11.81 -3.54
CA GLU A 48 -10.40 11.61 -4.83
C GLU A 48 -9.10 12.41 -4.92
N SER A 49 -9.11 13.69 -4.50
CA SER A 49 -7.91 14.53 -4.43
C SER A 49 -6.78 13.92 -3.60
N ALA A 50 -7.11 13.24 -2.51
CA ALA A 50 -6.12 12.57 -1.67
C ALA A 50 -5.55 11.32 -2.36
N ARG A 51 -6.36 10.57 -3.11
CA ARG A 51 -5.91 9.38 -3.85
C ARG A 51 -5.04 9.78 -5.05
N ASP A 52 -5.45 10.79 -5.81
CA ASP A 52 -4.79 11.21 -7.05
C ASP A 52 -3.48 11.96 -6.83
N SER A 53 -3.26 12.45 -5.61
CA SER A 53 -1.99 13.08 -5.21
C SER A 53 -0.82 12.09 -5.17
N TYR A 54 -1.08 10.77 -5.18
CA TYR A 54 -0.05 9.75 -5.14
C TYR A 54 0.14 9.11 -6.52
N HIS A 55 1.38 9.16 -7.03
CA HIS A 55 1.77 8.32 -8.16
C HIS A 55 2.12 6.92 -7.64
N LEU A 56 1.20 5.97 -7.83
CA LEU A 56 1.39 4.57 -7.48
C LEU A 56 1.82 3.79 -8.73
N MET A 57 2.98 3.12 -8.67
CA MET A 57 3.39 2.23 -9.75
C MET A 57 2.63 0.91 -9.62
N ALA A 58 1.83 0.54 -10.61
CA ALA A 58 1.42 -0.85 -10.76
C ALA A 58 2.66 -1.67 -11.13
N GLY A 59 3.04 -2.63 -10.30
CA GLY A 59 4.11 -3.56 -10.65
C GLY A 59 3.77 -4.25 -11.99
N PRO A 60 4.78 -4.60 -12.82
CA PRO A 60 4.52 -5.43 -13.99
C PRO A 60 3.91 -6.73 -13.47
N GLY A 61 2.67 -7.01 -13.90
CA GLY A 61 1.98 -8.24 -13.55
C GLY A 61 2.87 -9.43 -13.92
N ILE A 62 3.15 -10.27 -12.93
CA ILE A 62 3.64 -11.63 -13.12
C ILE A 62 2.47 -12.56 -12.82
#